data_AF-A0A953YP72-F1
#
_entry.id   AF-A0A953YP72-F1
#
_cell.length_a   1.000
_cell.length_b   1.000
_cell.length_c   1.000
_cell.angle_alpha   90.00
_cell.angle_beta   90.00
_cell.angle_gamma   90.00
#
_symmetry.space_group_name_H-M   'P 1'
#
loop_
_entity.id
_entity.type
_entity.pdbx_description
1 polymer ?
#
loop_
_entity_poly.entity_id
_entity_poly.type
_entity_poly.pdbx_seq_one_letter_code
_entity_poly.pdbx_strand_id
1 'polypeptide(L)'
;MMPEYVSGLHIGDKIGNGHFGQVFKGKDPAHGDVAVKVLSREAQQDDATWEKYKSSALNEAQHLSKAKHNNVVQIFHVVEGNQGNSVVICMEYCPCGSLENRFAQGPMILQEVKKVATHVLFGLGALHARNMIHRDIKPANILLDSMGTAKLGDFGLVTDELILGYGSQAGYLDHIAYEVWNGAGTSPKSDIWALGMTLFRLLHGKVWYEQAPRPSDLIKHGGFVETLKWLPHIPKAWRTAIRKMLNDDPAKRYQNTNQAMAGIASLPVKPVWTAAVTPEGVRWEQIKKQRRLIAEWERISPQKHRWRAWSEPLGVGQTRILGASVGTVGQRKAMSELRTFFGT
;
A
#
# COMPACT_ATOMS: atom_id res chain seq x y z
N MET A 1 29.03 -16.29 38.48
CA MET A 1 28.50 -15.31 37.51
C MET A 1 28.56 -15.99 36.15
N MET A 2 27.42 -16.19 35.46
CA MET A 2 27.48 -16.66 34.07
C MET A 2 28.03 -15.51 33.20
N PRO A 3 28.83 -15.79 32.17
CA PRO A 3 29.30 -14.74 31.26
C PRO A 3 28.11 -14.09 30.54
N GLU A 4 28.13 -12.77 30.40
CA GLU A 4 27.23 -12.07 29.51
C GLU A 4 27.62 -12.36 28.06
N TYR A 5 26.67 -12.84 27.26
CA TYR A 5 26.87 -13.12 25.84
C TYR A 5 26.64 -11.84 25.03
N VAL A 6 27.60 -11.47 24.19
CA VAL A 6 27.50 -10.32 23.29
C VAL A 6 26.78 -10.74 22.01
N SER A 7 25.81 -9.93 21.57
CA SER A 7 25.12 -10.16 20.30
C SER A 7 26.10 -10.13 19.12
N GLY A 8 26.04 -11.14 18.24
CA GLY A 8 26.84 -11.18 17.01
C GLY A 8 26.23 -10.40 15.84
N LEU A 9 25.20 -9.58 16.09
CA LEU A 9 24.54 -8.76 15.08
C LEU A 9 25.51 -7.71 14.51
N HIS A 10 25.75 -7.78 13.19
CA HIS A 10 26.51 -6.77 12.46
C HIS A 10 25.56 -5.87 11.67
N ILE A 11 25.60 -4.55 11.92
CA ILE A 11 24.81 -3.55 11.19
C ILE A 11 25.64 -3.03 10.01
N GLY A 12 25.11 -3.17 8.81
CA GLY A 12 25.72 -2.70 7.57
C GLY A 12 25.03 -1.48 6.99
N ASP A 13 24.82 -1.49 5.66
CA ASP A 13 24.35 -0.33 4.93
C ASP A 13 22.93 0.10 5.31
N LYS A 14 22.70 1.42 5.27
CA LYS A 14 21.37 1.99 5.41
C LYS A 14 20.50 1.65 4.20
N ILE A 15 19.33 1.06 4.44
CA ILE A 15 18.39 0.61 3.40
C ILE A 15 17.07 1.40 3.39
N GLY A 16 16.81 2.22 4.40
CA GLY A 16 15.60 3.04 4.43
C GLY A 16 15.60 4.12 5.52
N ASN A 17 14.76 5.12 5.30
CA ASN A 17 14.32 6.05 6.34
C ASN A 17 12.92 5.61 6.76
N GLY A 18 12.79 4.95 7.90
CA GLY A 18 11.49 4.79 8.55
C GLY A 18 11.08 6.12 9.20
N HIS A 19 9.77 6.37 9.32
CA HIS A 19 9.26 7.57 9.97
C HIS A 19 9.73 7.71 11.42
N PHE A 20 9.92 6.57 12.10
CA PHE A 20 10.33 6.49 13.50
C PHE A 20 11.83 6.19 13.70
N GLY A 21 12.61 6.04 12.63
CA GLY A 21 14.00 5.66 12.77
C GLY A 21 14.66 5.18 11.48
N GLN A 22 15.97 5.02 11.54
CA GLN A 22 16.75 4.56 10.40
C GLN A 22 16.70 3.04 10.29
N VAL A 23 16.59 2.52 9.07
CA VAL A 23 16.59 1.08 8.82
C VAL A 23 17.85 0.70 8.05
N PHE A 24 18.57 -0.29 8.56
CA PHE A 24 19.82 -0.81 8.03
C PHE A 24 19.66 -2.28 7.66
N LYS A 25 20.42 -2.73 6.66
CA LYS A 25 20.66 -4.16 6.46
C LYS A 25 21.65 -4.61 7.53
N GLY A 26 21.40 -5.77 8.12
CA GLY A 26 22.30 -6.39 9.07
C GLY A 26 22.54 -7.86 8.76
N LYS A 27 23.48 -8.44 9.49
CA LYS A 27 23.78 -9.86 9.48
C LYS A 27 23.75 -10.39 10.90
N ASP A 28 22.86 -11.33 11.16
CA ASP A 28 22.67 -11.99 12.45
C ASP A 28 23.13 -13.45 12.35
N PRO A 29 23.90 -13.98 13.32
CA PRO A 29 24.40 -15.36 13.26
C PRO A 29 23.29 -16.42 13.22
N ALA A 30 22.13 -16.16 13.83
CA ALA A 30 21.02 -17.10 13.89
C ALA A 30 20.09 -16.98 12.67
N HIS A 31 19.88 -15.77 12.17
CA HIS A 31 18.87 -15.48 11.14
C HIS A 31 19.44 -15.13 9.76
N GLY A 32 20.75 -14.93 9.62
CA GLY A 32 21.39 -14.51 8.38
C GLY A 32 21.15 -13.04 8.08
N ASP A 33 20.67 -12.71 6.87
CA ASP A 33 20.35 -11.32 6.50
C ASP A 33 19.11 -10.83 7.28
N VAL A 34 19.25 -9.70 7.96
CA VAL A 34 18.20 -9.08 8.78
C VAL A 34 18.03 -7.61 8.43
N ALA A 35 16.88 -7.04 8.78
CA ALA A 35 16.67 -5.59 8.81
C ALA A 35 16.79 -5.13 10.27
N VAL A 36 17.49 -4.02 10.48
CA VAL A 36 17.74 -3.45 11.80
C VAL A 36 17.19 -2.03 11.81
N LYS A 37 16.13 -1.81 12.59
CA LYS A 37 15.56 -0.48 12.79
C LYS A 37 16.10 0.11 14.08
N VAL A 38 16.63 1.33 13.99
CA VAL A 38 17.22 2.05 15.11
C VAL A 38 16.36 3.30 15.38
N LEU A 39 15.74 3.33 16.55
CA LEU A 39 15.04 4.50 17.08
C LEU A 39 16.02 5.19 18.03
N SER A 40 16.45 6.41 17.71
CA SER A 40 17.43 7.15 18.51
C SER A 40 16.76 8.28 19.28
N ARG A 41 17.29 8.59 20.45
CA ARG A 41 16.94 9.79 21.20
C ARG A 41 17.26 11.05 20.38
N GLU A 42 16.33 11.98 20.30
CA GLU A 42 16.59 13.28 19.65
C GLU A 42 17.48 14.15 20.54
N ALA A 43 18.34 14.97 19.94
CA ALA A 43 19.35 15.75 20.67
C ALA A 43 18.77 16.73 21.71
N GLN A 44 17.53 17.19 21.52
CA GLN A 44 16.84 18.13 22.41
C GLN A 44 15.79 17.47 23.31
N GLN A 45 15.62 16.15 23.22
CA GLN A 45 14.62 15.42 24.00
C GLN A 45 15.13 15.21 25.43
N ASP A 46 14.36 15.65 26.43
CA ASP A 46 14.68 15.45 27.84
C ASP A 46 14.60 13.96 28.26
N ASP A 47 15.20 13.63 29.40
CA ASP A 47 15.30 12.25 29.89
C ASP A 47 13.92 11.62 30.13
N ALA A 48 12.97 12.36 30.72
CA ALA A 48 11.66 11.83 31.05
C ALA A 48 10.84 11.53 29.79
N THR A 49 10.89 12.42 28.80
CA THR A 49 10.25 12.23 27.49
C THR A 49 10.87 11.05 26.75
N TRP A 50 12.20 10.93 26.76
CA TRP A 50 12.90 9.80 26.15
C TRP A 50 12.57 8.47 26.83
N GLU A 51 12.62 8.40 28.16
CA GLU A 51 12.30 7.17 28.90
C GLU A 51 10.86 6.71 28.66
N LYS A 52 9.91 7.65 28.56
CA LYS A 52 8.52 7.33 28.17
C LYS A 52 8.44 6.77 26.75
N TYR A 53 9.09 7.42 25.78
CA TYR A 53 9.12 6.96 24.38
C TYR A 53 9.79 5.58 24.25
N LYS A 54 10.97 5.41 24.86
CA LYS A 54 11.75 4.17 24.87
C LYS A 54 10.95 3.02 25.48
N SER A 55 10.35 3.23 26.65
CA SER A 55 9.51 2.23 27.32
C SER A 55 8.30 1.84 26.47
N SER A 56 7.64 2.82 25.84
CA SER A 56 6.53 2.56 24.92
C SER A 56 6.98 1.74 23.71
N ALA A 57 8.08 2.12 23.07
CA ALA A 57 8.61 1.43 21.89
C ALA A 57 9.08 0.00 22.22
N LEU A 58 9.72 -0.21 23.36
CA LEU A 58 10.13 -1.54 23.84
C LEU A 58 8.91 -2.43 24.09
N ASN A 59 7.91 -1.93 24.82
CA ASN A 59 6.67 -2.67 25.08
C ASN A 59 5.94 -3.03 23.78
N GLU A 60 5.84 -2.09 22.85
CA GLU A 60 5.20 -2.32 21.56
C GLU A 60 5.97 -3.37 20.76
N ALA A 61 7.28 -3.20 20.56
CA ALA A 61 8.10 -4.16 19.82
C ALA A 61 8.09 -5.56 20.45
N GLN A 62 8.09 -5.67 21.78
CA GLN A 62 7.94 -6.95 22.49
C GLN A 62 6.55 -7.57 22.26
N HIS A 63 5.49 -6.76 22.28
CA HIS A 63 4.15 -7.25 21.99
C HIS A 63 4.05 -7.77 20.54
N LEU A 64 4.58 -7.01 19.59
CA LEU A 64 4.61 -7.36 18.17
C LEU A 64 5.44 -8.60 17.85
N SER A 65 6.51 -8.88 18.61
CA SER A 65 7.31 -10.10 18.46
C SER A 65 6.50 -11.40 18.60
N LYS A 66 5.35 -11.33 19.28
CA LYS A 66 4.40 -12.43 19.47
C LYS A 66 3.51 -12.68 18.25
N ALA A 67 3.46 -11.75 17.29
CA ALA A 67 2.63 -11.84 16.09
C ALA A 67 3.31 -12.65 14.97
N LYS A 68 3.62 -13.92 15.25
CA LYS A 68 4.25 -14.82 14.26
C LYS A 68 3.25 -15.22 13.18
N HIS A 69 3.47 -14.79 11.94
CA HIS A 69 2.64 -15.12 10.79
C HIS A 69 3.37 -14.90 9.47
N ASN A 70 3.10 -15.73 8.44
CA ASN A 70 3.82 -15.66 7.15
C ASN A 70 3.65 -14.32 6.40
N ASN A 71 2.57 -13.59 6.68
CA ASN A 71 2.26 -12.28 6.08
C ASN A 71 2.48 -11.09 7.03
N VAL A 72 3.25 -11.29 8.11
CA VAL A 72 3.70 -10.23 9.03
C VAL A 72 5.21 -10.33 9.12
N VAL A 73 5.92 -9.19 9.03
CA VAL A 73 7.38 -9.15 9.18
C VAL A 73 7.73 -9.60 10.60
N GLN A 74 8.54 -10.66 10.72
CA GLN A 74 8.90 -11.19 12.03
C GLN A 74 9.90 -10.27 12.74
N ILE A 75 9.60 -9.89 13.98
CA ILE A 75 10.60 -9.29 14.88
C ILE A 75 11.34 -10.43 15.58
N PHE A 76 12.66 -10.48 15.43
CA PHE A 76 13.50 -11.50 16.07
C PHE A 76 13.86 -11.08 17.49
N HIS A 77 14.42 -9.89 17.66
CA HIS A 77 14.88 -9.38 18.94
C HIS A 77 14.70 -7.86 19.03
N VAL A 78 14.50 -7.39 20.25
CA VAL A 78 14.44 -5.96 20.60
C VAL A 78 15.45 -5.75 21.70
N VAL A 79 16.38 -4.83 21.48
CA VAL A 79 17.43 -4.50 22.45
C VAL A 79 17.54 -3.00 22.64
N GLU A 80 17.98 -2.60 23.81
CA GLU A 80 18.41 -1.24 24.07
C GLU A 80 19.84 -1.06 23.55
N GLY A 81 20.08 0.02 22.83
CA GLY A 81 21.43 0.34 22.34
C GLY A 81 22.31 0.93 23.43
N ASN A 82 23.59 1.12 23.10
CA ASN A 82 24.59 1.59 24.06
C ASN A 82 24.15 2.89 24.76
N GLN A 83 24.37 2.94 26.07
CA GLN A 83 24.04 4.08 26.96
C GLN A 83 22.53 4.42 27.03
N GLY A 84 21.66 3.53 26.57
CA GLY A 84 20.21 3.70 26.67
C GLY A 84 19.60 4.76 25.77
N ASN A 85 20.38 5.30 24.82
CA ASN A 85 19.96 6.37 23.91
C ASN A 85 19.38 5.85 22.58
N SER A 86 19.12 4.56 22.47
CA SER A 86 18.42 4.00 21.31
C SER A 86 17.69 2.69 21.61
N VAL A 87 16.69 2.39 20.80
CA VAL A 87 16.03 1.09 20.70
C VAL A 87 16.39 0.48 19.35
N VAL A 88 16.92 -0.74 19.38
CA VAL A 88 17.33 -1.49 18.19
C VAL A 88 16.40 -2.68 18.02
N ILE A 89 15.70 -2.72 16.89
CA ILE A 89 14.74 -3.76 16.54
C ILE A 89 15.34 -4.56 15.39
N CYS A 90 15.69 -5.82 15.65
CA CYS A 90 16.15 -6.77 14.65
C CYS A 90 14.96 -7.57 14.13
N MET A 91 14.76 -7.56 12.81
CA MET A 91 13.58 -8.12 12.15
C MET A 91 13.93 -8.78 10.82
N GLU A 92 12.98 -9.55 10.30
CA GLU A 92 13.06 -10.22 9.00
C GLU A 92 13.41 -9.23 7.88
N TYR A 93 14.43 -9.56 7.09
CA TYR A 93 14.77 -8.83 5.88
C TYR A 93 13.94 -9.31 4.69
N CYS A 94 13.23 -8.37 4.05
CA CYS A 94 12.46 -8.63 2.83
C CYS A 94 13.23 -8.12 1.59
N PRO A 95 13.93 -9.00 0.84
CA PRO A 95 14.91 -8.58 -0.16
C PRO A 95 14.30 -7.91 -1.39
N CYS A 96 13.00 -8.09 -1.66
CA CYS A 96 12.32 -7.45 -2.79
C CYS A 96 11.78 -6.05 -2.45
N GLY A 97 12.05 -5.54 -1.26
CA GLY A 97 11.67 -4.19 -0.83
C GLY A 97 10.16 -4.02 -0.65
N SER A 98 9.70 -2.77 -0.60
CA SER A 98 8.29 -2.44 -0.42
C SER A 98 7.52 -2.29 -1.73
N LEU A 99 6.19 -2.35 -1.65
CA LEU A 99 5.31 -2.05 -2.77
C LEU A 99 5.31 -0.56 -3.17
N GLU A 100 5.98 0.33 -2.44
CA GLU A 100 6.12 1.75 -2.83
C GLU A 100 6.84 1.87 -4.18
N ASN A 101 7.87 1.06 -4.42
CA ASN A 101 8.57 1.03 -5.70
C ASN A 101 7.64 0.57 -6.85
N ARG A 102 6.75 -0.40 -6.57
CA ARG A 102 5.75 -0.85 -7.55
C ARG A 102 4.71 0.24 -7.84
N PHE A 103 4.22 0.91 -6.79
CA PHE A 103 3.34 2.06 -6.93
C PHE A 103 3.96 3.19 -7.76
N ALA A 104 5.26 3.46 -7.56
CA ALA A 104 6.00 4.47 -8.32
C ALA A 104 6.19 4.10 -9.79
N GLN A 105 6.35 2.81 -10.11
CA GLN A 105 6.52 2.31 -11.48
C GLN A 105 5.24 2.40 -12.33
N GLY A 106 4.06 2.31 -11.70
CA GLY A 106 2.78 2.44 -12.41
C GLY A 106 1.69 1.49 -11.88
N PRO A 107 0.55 1.42 -12.59
CA PRO A 107 -0.52 0.47 -12.27
C PRO A 107 -0.03 -0.98 -12.26
N MET A 108 -0.36 -1.71 -11.21
CA MET A 108 -0.21 -3.16 -11.15
C MET A 108 -1.40 -3.86 -11.81
N ILE A 109 -1.17 -5.07 -12.34
CA ILE A 109 -2.26 -5.87 -12.92
C ILE A 109 -3.18 -6.41 -11.82
N LEU A 110 -4.45 -6.64 -12.16
CA LEU A 110 -5.49 -7.09 -11.21
C LEU A 110 -5.09 -8.35 -10.42
N GLN A 111 -4.41 -9.30 -11.08
CA GLN A 111 -3.97 -10.55 -10.45
C GLN A 111 -2.96 -10.30 -9.33
N GLU A 112 -1.99 -9.40 -9.54
CA GLU A 112 -0.96 -9.08 -8.55
C GLU A 112 -1.56 -8.31 -7.38
N VAL A 113 -2.43 -7.32 -7.66
CA VAL A 113 -3.13 -6.57 -6.62
C VAL A 113 -4.01 -7.49 -5.78
N LYS A 114 -4.69 -8.47 -6.40
CA LYS A 114 -5.48 -9.47 -5.67
C LYS A 114 -4.62 -10.33 -4.76
N LYS A 115 -3.46 -10.79 -5.24
CA LYS A 115 -2.49 -11.55 -4.45
C LYS A 115 -2.01 -10.74 -3.23
N VAL A 116 -1.65 -9.48 -3.44
CA VAL A 116 -1.27 -8.55 -2.35
C VAL A 116 -2.40 -8.39 -1.35
N ALA A 117 -3.62 -8.09 -1.81
CA ALA A 117 -4.79 -7.92 -0.94
C ALA A 117 -5.05 -9.16 -0.07
N THR A 118 -4.98 -10.35 -0.67
CA THR A 118 -5.13 -11.63 0.04
C THR A 118 -4.06 -11.80 1.11
N HIS A 119 -2.78 -11.61 0.77
CA HIS A 119 -1.68 -11.71 1.73
C HIS A 119 -1.81 -10.72 2.89
N VAL A 120 -2.11 -9.45 2.59
CA VAL A 120 -2.33 -8.42 3.61
C VAL A 120 -3.49 -8.80 4.53
N LEU A 121 -4.61 -9.29 3.98
CA LEU A 121 -5.76 -9.70 4.80
C LEU A 121 -5.46 -10.90 5.72
N PHE A 122 -4.61 -11.84 5.30
CA PHE A 122 -4.14 -12.89 6.20
C PHE A 122 -3.30 -12.31 7.35
N GLY A 123 -2.38 -11.40 7.04
CA GLY A 123 -1.58 -10.70 8.06
C GLY A 123 -2.44 -9.90 9.04
N LEU A 124 -3.38 -9.11 8.53
CA LEU A 124 -4.32 -8.35 9.36
C LEU A 124 -5.19 -9.27 10.21
N GLY A 125 -5.66 -10.40 9.67
CA GLY A 125 -6.43 -11.37 10.45
C GLY A 125 -5.65 -11.90 11.65
N ALA A 126 -4.34 -12.19 11.46
CA ALA A 126 -3.47 -12.63 12.54
C ALA A 126 -3.22 -11.54 13.61
N LEU A 127 -3.10 -10.27 13.20
CA LEU A 127 -2.94 -9.13 14.11
C LEU A 127 -4.23 -8.85 14.88
N HIS A 128 -5.36 -8.73 14.18
CA HIS A 128 -6.66 -8.41 14.77
C HIS A 128 -7.12 -9.48 15.77
N ALA A 129 -6.81 -10.77 15.52
CA ALA A 129 -7.08 -11.86 16.46
C ALA A 129 -6.30 -11.75 17.78
N ARG A 130 -5.25 -10.93 17.82
CA ARG A 130 -4.44 -10.61 19.01
C ARG A 130 -4.77 -9.22 19.58
N ASN A 131 -5.87 -8.60 19.15
CA ASN A 131 -6.25 -7.22 19.50
C ASN A 131 -5.18 -6.17 19.12
N MET A 132 -4.40 -6.46 18.06
CA MET A 132 -3.44 -5.51 17.50
C MET A 132 -4.04 -4.84 16.28
N ILE A 133 -3.94 -3.51 16.19
CA ILE A 133 -4.33 -2.72 15.02
C ILE A 133 -3.04 -2.23 14.34
N HIS A 134 -2.95 -2.32 13.01
CA HIS A 134 -1.73 -1.96 12.30
C HIS A 134 -1.53 -0.46 12.19
N ARG A 135 -2.59 0.31 11.89
CA ARG A 135 -2.63 1.79 11.86
C ARG A 135 -1.88 2.50 10.72
N ASP A 136 -0.98 1.84 10.01
CA ASP A 136 -0.17 2.45 8.95
C ASP A 136 -0.04 1.55 7.70
N ILE A 137 -1.18 1.07 7.21
CA ILE A 137 -1.20 0.22 6.00
C ILE A 137 -1.10 1.11 4.76
N LYS A 138 0.02 0.99 4.06
CA LYS A 138 0.33 1.69 2.79
C LYS A 138 1.36 0.89 1.98
N PRO A 139 1.53 1.16 0.68
CA PRO A 139 2.52 0.46 -0.15
C PRO A 139 3.94 0.41 0.45
N ALA A 140 4.40 1.50 1.09
CA ALA A 140 5.70 1.56 1.76
C ALA A 140 5.88 0.55 2.91
N ASN A 141 4.80 0.15 3.57
CA ASN A 141 4.83 -0.77 4.72
C ASN A 141 4.40 -2.20 4.35
N ILE A 142 4.18 -2.48 3.05
CA ILE A 142 3.95 -3.84 2.56
C ILE A 142 5.21 -4.28 1.83
N LEU A 143 5.96 -5.16 2.47
CA LEU A 143 7.22 -5.68 1.96
C LEU A 143 7.02 -6.99 1.19
N LEU A 144 7.95 -7.28 0.27
CA LEU A 144 7.97 -8.53 -0.49
C LEU A 144 9.20 -9.36 -0.11
N ASP A 145 8.96 -10.62 0.25
CA ASP A 145 10.02 -11.60 0.41
C ASP A 145 10.56 -12.10 -0.96
N SER A 146 11.57 -12.97 -0.92
CA SER A 146 12.19 -13.55 -2.14
C SER A 146 11.23 -14.40 -2.99
N MET A 147 10.11 -14.86 -2.43
CA MET A 147 9.07 -15.62 -3.13
C MET A 147 7.94 -14.73 -3.64
N GLY A 148 8.03 -13.42 -3.41
CA GLY A 148 6.97 -12.45 -3.74
C GLY A 148 5.73 -12.61 -2.84
N THR A 149 5.89 -13.12 -1.62
CA THR A 149 4.87 -13.05 -0.57
C THR A 149 4.85 -11.65 0.00
N ALA A 150 3.65 -11.09 0.19
CA ALA A 150 3.51 -9.77 0.77
C ALA A 150 3.41 -9.89 2.30
N LYS A 151 4.18 -9.07 3.01
CA LYS A 151 4.29 -9.05 4.46
C LYS A 151 4.04 -7.64 4.99
N LEU A 152 3.23 -7.53 6.03
CA LEU A 152 3.01 -6.28 6.75
C LEU A 152 4.24 -5.97 7.62
N GLY A 153 4.91 -4.87 7.32
CA GLY A 153 6.04 -4.33 8.09
C GLY A 153 5.65 -3.02 8.78
N ASP A 154 6.53 -2.51 9.65
CA ASP A 154 6.34 -1.25 10.37
C ASP A 154 4.99 -1.12 11.12
N PHE A 155 4.42 -2.27 11.53
CA PHE A 155 3.22 -2.32 12.37
C PHE A 155 3.60 -2.02 13.82
N GLY A 156 2.77 -1.23 14.52
CA GLY A 156 2.98 -0.88 15.94
C GLY A 156 4.28 -0.12 16.21
N LEU A 157 4.48 1.03 15.56
CA LEU A 157 5.29 2.13 16.13
C LEU A 157 4.48 3.44 16.16
N VAL A 158 3.18 3.31 15.89
CA VAL A 158 2.21 4.38 15.72
C VAL A 158 1.17 4.19 16.80
N THR A 159 1.17 5.08 17.79
CA THR A 159 0.08 5.17 18.77
C THR A 159 -1.03 6.05 18.23
N ASP A 160 -2.25 5.93 18.76
CA ASP A 160 -3.38 6.80 18.36
C ASP A 160 -3.04 8.30 18.58
N GLU A 161 -2.25 8.61 19.61
CA GLU A 161 -1.73 9.96 19.90
C GLU A 161 -0.78 10.47 18.81
N LEU A 162 0.06 9.61 18.22
CA LEU A 162 0.92 10.00 17.10
C LEU A 162 0.14 10.26 15.79
N ILE A 163 -0.97 9.53 15.57
CA ILE A 163 -1.82 9.74 14.38
C ILE A 163 -2.48 11.11 14.41
N LEU A 164 -2.97 11.51 15.59
CA LEU A 164 -3.76 12.74 15.78
C LEU A 164 -2.88 13.96 16.12
N GLY A 165 -1.70 13.76 16.72
CA GLY A 165 -0.83 14.83 17.22
C GLY A 165 0.31 15.27 16.29
N TYR A 166 0.82 14.40 15.40
CA TYR A 166 2.01 14.69 14.57
C TYR A 166 1.83 14.26 13.11
N GLY A 167 0.82 14.81 12.45
CA GLY A 167 0.57 14.62 11.02
C GLY A 167 1.30 15.63 10.12
N SER A 168 2.64 15.71 10.15
CA SER A 168 3.38 16.70 9.34
C SER A 168 3.87 16.20 7.96
N GLN A 169 3.57 14.94 7.56
CA GLN A 169 3.95 14.43 6.24
C GLN A 169 2.75 13.99 5.39
N ALA A 170 2.68 14.58 4.20
CA ALA A 170 1.56 14.50 3.26
C ALA A 170 1.12 13.07 2.84
N GLY A 171 1.98 12.05 2.95
CA GLY A 171 1.65 10.69 2.49
C GLY A 171 0.99 9.78 3.52
N TYR A 172 1.20 10.03 4.82
CA TYR A 172 0.59 9.26 5.92
C TYR A 172 -0.89 9.59 6.07
N LEU A 173 -1.20 10.89 5.97
CA LEU A 173 -2.53 11.46 6.12
C LEU A 173 -3.57 10.91 5.13
N ASP A 174 -3.12 10.50 3.94
CA ASP A 174 -4.00 9.97 2.89
C ASP A 174 -4.69 8.64 3.28
N HIS A 175 -4.11 7.86 4.21
CA HIS A 175 -4.63 6.54 4.58
C HIS A 175 -5.44 6.56 5.88
N ILE A 176 -5.48 7.70 6.57
CA ILE A 176 -6.27 7.87 7.79
C ILE A 176 -7.75 7.78 7.43
N ALA A 177 -8.48 6.94 8.15
CA ALA A 177 -9.90 6.74 7.93
C ALA A 177 -10.73 7.97 8.35
N TYR A 178 -11.89 8.15 7.71
CA TYR A 178 -12.77 9.29 7.97
C TYR A 178 -13.07 9.52 9.45
N GLU A 179 -13.46 8.46 10.17
CA GLU A 179 -13.79 8.53 11.59
C GLU A 179 -12.58 8.93 12.44
N VAL A 180 -11.38 8.47 12.07
CA VAL A 180 -10.14 8.77 12.79
C VAL A 180 -9.76 10.24 12.59
N TRP A 181 -9.92 10.77 11.38
CA TRP A 181 -9.78 12.20 11.11
C TRP A 181 -10.70 13.08 11.98
N ASN A 182 -11.87 12.55 12.35
CA ASN A 182 -12.85 13.24 13.18
C ASN A 182 -12.72 12.91 14.68
N GLY A 183 -11.57 12.37 15.10
CA GLY A 183 -11.24 12.15 16.51
C GLY A 183 -11.72 10.83 17.09
N ALA A 184 -12.28 9.92 16.27
CA ALA A 184 -12.51 8.54 16.74
C ALA A 184 -11.18 7.79 16.85
N GLY A 185 -11.11 6.80 17.76
CA GLY A 185 -9.95 5.91 17.86
C GLY A 185 -9.80 4.99 16.65
N THR A 186 -8.60 4.45 16.46
CA THR A 186 -8.36 3.44 15.42
C THR A 186 -9.06 2.13 15.75
N SER A 187 -9.34 1.32 14.72
CA SER A 187 -10.01 0.04 14.85
C SER A 187 -9.62 -0.92 13.73
N PRO A 188 -9.98 -2.23 13.81
CA PRO A 188 -9.88 -3.14 12.67
C PRO A 188 -10.52 -2.60 11.37
N LYS A 189 -11.54 -1.74 11.49
CA LYS A 189 -12.23 -1.12 10.34
C LYS A 189 -11.47 0.06 9.75
N SER A 190 -10.63 0.75 10.52
CA SER A 190 -9.71 1.76 9.97
C SER A 190 -8.56 1.11 9.21
N ASP A 191 -8.10 -0.07 9.63
CA ASP A 191 -7.14 -0.87 8.84
C ASP A 191 -7.73 -1.32 7.49
N ILE A 192 -9.01 -1.71 7.48
CA ILE A 192 -9.72 -2.07 6.22
C ILE A 192 -9.82 -0.86 5.28
N TRP A 193 -10.04 0.35 5.80
CA TRP A 193 -10.00 1.57 5.01
C TRP A 193 -8.61 1.80 4.40
N ALA A 194 -7.56 1.72 5.22
CA ALA A 194 -6.18 1.93 4.78
C ALA A 194 -5.74 0.89 3.72
N LEU A 195 -6.22 -0.36 3.83
CA LEU A 195 -6.10 -1.35 2.77
C LEU A 195 -6.85 -0.91 1.50
N GLY A 196 -8.08 -0.41 1.60
CA GLY A 196 -8.82 0.14 0.47
C GLY A 196 -8.05 1.23 -0.28
N MET A 197 -7.43 2.16 0.46
CA MET A 197 -6.58 3.21 -0.11
C MET A 197 -5.34 2.63 -0.80
N THR A 198 -4.70 1.64 -0.16
CA THR A 198 -3.56 0.93 -0.73
C THR A 198 -3.92 0.25 -2.05
N LEU A 199 -5.03 -0.49 -2.11
CA LEU A 199 -5.46 -1.17 -3.34
C LEU A 199 -5.80 -0.16 -4.44
N PHE A 200 -6.45 0.95 -4.08
CA PHE A 200 -6.71 2.03 -5.04
C PHE A 200 -5.39 2.57 -5.61
N ARG A 201 -4.39 2.86 -4.77
CA ARG A 201 -3.06 3.32 -5.21
C ARG A 201 -2.39 2.32 -6.15
N LEU A 202 -2.33 1.05 -5.78
CA LEU A 202 -1.66 0.01 -6.57
C LEU A 202 -2.32 -0.23 -7.94
N LEU A 203 -3.65 -0.11 -8.03
CA LEU A 203 -4.38 -0.25 -9.31
C LEU A 203 -4.19 0.93 -10.27
N HIS A 204 -3.71 2.06 -9.79
CA HIS A 204 -3.63 3.30 -10.57
C HIS A 204 -2.21 3.82 -10.76
N GLY A 205 -1.27 3.43 -9.88
CA GLY A 205 0.09 3.94 -9.88
C GLY A 205 0.18 5.42 -9.49
N LYS A 206 1.41 5.87 -9.21
CA LYS A 206 1.69 7.21 -8.68
C LYS A 206 1.23 8.33 -9.60
N VAL A 207 1.58 8.26 -10.88
CA VAL A 207 1.27 9.30 -11.88
C VAL A 207 -0.22 9.55 -12.00
N TRP A 208 -1.07 8.52 -11.95
CA TRP A 208 -2.53 8.72 -11.95
C TRP A 208 -3.01 9.30 -10.63
N TYR A 209 -2.56 8.72 -9.52
CA TYR A 209 -3.00 9.06 -8.17
C TYR A 209 -2.77 10.55 -7.86
N GLU A 210 -1.60 11.09 -8.22
CA GLU A 210 -1.22 12.47 -7.93
C GLU A 210 -1.92 13.53 -8.80
N GLN A 211 -2.77 13.13 -9.75
CA GLN A 211 -3.55 14.07 -10.58
C GLN A 211 -4.89 14.47 -9.92
N ALA A 212 -5.26 13.80 -8.83
CA ALA A 212 -6.41 14.16 -8.03
C ALA A 212 -5.99 15.09 -6.87
N PRO A 213 -6.91 15.88 -6.29
CA PRO A 213 -6.65 16.53 -5.01
C PRO A 213 -6.21 15.51 -3.97
N ARG A 214 -5.36 15.93 -3.02
CA ARG A 214 -4.84 15.02 -1.99
C ARG A 214 -6.00 14.44 -1.17
N PRO A 215 -6.05 13.11 -0.95
CA PRO A 215 -7.08 12.51 -0.12
C PRO A 215 -7.19 13.13 1.27
N SER A 216 -6.08 13.51 1.91
CA SER A 216 -6.12 14.22 3.20
C SER A 216 -6.97 15.50 3.20
N ASP A 217 -7.05 16.19 2.07
CA ASP A 217 -7.83 17.43 1.94
C ASP A 217 -9.33 17.15 1.80
N LEU A 218 -9.68 15.96 1.31
CA LEU A 218 -11.06 15.56 1.00
C LEU A 218 -11.68 14.69 2.09
N ILE A 219 -10.92 13.75 2.65
CA ILE A 219 -11.41 12.74 3.60
C ILE A 219 -12.07 13.43 4.80
N LYS A 220 -11.43 14.44 5.39
CA LYS A 220 -11.96 15.18 6.56
C LYS A 220 -13.38 15.76 6.35
N HIS A 221 -13.82 15.95 5.11
CA HIS A 221 -15.14 16.51 4.78
C HIS A 221 -16.21 15.45 4.48
N GLY A 222 -15.85 14.16 4.44
CA GLY A 222 -16.73 13.08 4.01
C GLY A 222 -17.00 13.09 2.50
N GLY A 223 -17.66 12.04 2.01
CA GLY A 223 -17.95 11.82 0.59
C GLY A 223 -16.73 11.46 -0.25
N PHE A 224 -15.56 11.18 0.36
CA PHE A 224 -14.31 10.94 -0.37
C PHE A 224 -14.45 9.85 -1.44
N VAL A 225 -15.16 8.78 -1.14
CA VAL A 225 -15.39 7.63 -2.02
C VAL A 225 -16.05 8.00 -3.36
N GLU A 226 -16.83 9.08 -3.39
CA GLU A 226 -17.50 9.58 -4.61
C GLU A 226 -16.56 10.42 -5.49
N THR A 227 -15.47 10.93 -4.91
CA THR A 227 -14.47 11.74 -5.63
C THR A 227 -13.48 10.89 -6.44
N LEU A 228 -13.42 9.58 -6.17
CA LEU A 228 -12.44 8.66 -6.76
C LEU A 228 -12.54 8.59 -8.29
N LYS A 229 -11.44 8.93 -8.96
CA LYS A 229 -11.28 8.83 -10.42
C LYS A 229 -10.64 7.49 -10.79
N TRP A 230 -11.35 6.69 -11.56
CA TRP A 230 -10.95 5.33 -11.90
C TRP A 230 -10.33 5.23 -13.29
N LEU A 231 -9.26 4.45 -13.42
CA LEU A 231 -8.81 3.99 -14.74
C LEU A 231 -9.94 3.15 -15.39
N PRO A 232 -10.25 3.35 -16.68
CA PRO A 232 -11.42 2.77 -17.32
C PRO A 232 -11.37 1.24 -17.36
N HIS A 233 -10.21 0.62 -17.50
CA HIS A 233 -10.06 -0.85 -17.53
C HIS A 233 -10.33 -1.57 -16.19
N ILE A 234 -10.43 -0.85 -15.07
CA ILE A 234 -10.69 -1.44 -13.75
C ILE A 234 -12.15 -1.91 -13.66
N PRO A 235 -12.44 -3.21 -13.46
CA PRO A 235 -13.81 -3.72 -13.50
C PRO A 235 -14.71 -3.15 -12.40
N LYS A 236 -16.02 -3.00 -12.68
CA LYS A 236 -17.03 -2.53 -11.71
C LYS A 236 -16.94 -3.26 -10.36
N ALA A 237 -16.73 -4.58 -10.35
CA ALA A 237 -16.62 -5.36 -9.11
C ALA A 237 -15.47 -4.88 -8.20
N TRP A 238 -14.30 -4.56 -8.77
CA TRP A 238 -13.17 -3.99 -8.02
C TRP A 238 -13.52 -2.61 -7.45
N ARG A 239 -14.15 -1.76 -8.26
CA ARG A 239 -14.60 -0.43 -7.82
C ARG A 239 -15.56 -0.56 -6.65
N THR A 240 -16.55 -1.44 -6.74
CA THR A 240 -17.52 -1.69 -5.67
C THR A 240 -16.85 -2.19 -4.38
N ALA A 241 -15.94 -3.16 -4.47
CA ALA A 241 -15.26 -3.71 -3.30
C ALA A 241 -14.40 -2.67 -2.57
N ILE A 242 -13.62 -1.88 -3.32
CA ILE A 242 -12.78 -0.81 -2.75
C ILE A 242 -13.65 0.32 -2.20
N ARG A 243 -14.72 0.73 -2.90
CA ARG A 243 -15.67 1.73 -2.36
C ARG A 243 -16.31 1.27 -1.06
N LYS A 244 -16.58 -0.03 -0.90
CA LYS A 244 -17.06 -0.59 0.36
C LYS A 244 -16.02 -0.49 1.48
N MET A 245 -14.73 -0.70 1.18
CA MET A 245 -13.64 -0.49 2.16
C MET A 245 -13.51 0.98 2.57
N LEU A 246 -13.75 1.89 1.62
CA LEU A 246 -13.62 3.34 1.79
C LEU A 246 -14.94 4.05 2.13
N ASN A 247 -15.91 3.33 2.72
CA ASN A 247 -17.16 3.97 3.14
C ASN A 247 -16.91 4.80 4.40
N ASP A 248 -17.36 6.06 4.44
CA ASP A 248 -17.16 6.93 5.60
C ASP A 248 -17.77 6.34 6.88
N ASP A 249 -18.91 5.64 6.76
CA ASP A 249 -19.56 4.93 7.85
C ASP A 249 -18.90 3.54 8.06
N PRO A 250 -18.19 3.32 9.19
CA PRO A 250 -17.52 2.04 9.46
C PRO A 250 -18.47 0.84 9.54
N ALA A 251 -19.77 1.06 9.82
CA ALA A 251 -20.77 0.00 9.84
C ALA A 251 -21.12 -0.51 8.43
N LYS A 252 -20.87 0.30 7.39
CA LYS A 252 -21.10 -0.07 5.98
C LYS A 252 -19.88 -0.72 5.31
N ARG A 253 -18.73 -0.73 5.98
CA ARG A 253 -17.51 -1.42 5.52
C ARG A 253 -17.62 -2.93 5.66
N TYR A 254 -16.61 -3.67 5.19
CA TYR A 254 -16.40 -5.03 5.66
C TYR A 254 -16.13 -5.00 7.16
N GLN A 255 -16.83 -5.85 7.93
CA GLN A 255 -16.78 -5.77 9.39
C GLN A 255 -15.55 -6.44 10.00
N ASN A 256 -14.87 -7.30 9.24
CA ASN A 256 -13.64 -7.97 9.62
C ASN A 256 -12.90 -8.46 8.36
N THR A 257 -11.68 -8.97 8.57
CA THR A 257 -10.80 -9.46 7.50
C THR A 257 -11.39 -10.65 6.74
N ASN A 258 -12.19 -11.50 7.37
CA ASN A 258 -12.86 -12.63 6.70
C ASN A 258 -13.89 -12.14 5.66
N GLN A 259 -14.72 -11.16 6.03
CA GLN A 259 -15.67 -10.56 5.08
C GLN A 259 -14.94 -9.84 3.94
N ALA A 260 -13.87 -9.11 4.25
CA ALA A 260 -13.05 -8.46 3.23
C ALA A 260 -12.40 -9.48 2.29
N MET A 261 -11.89 -10.59 2.84
CA MET A 261 -11.28 -11.69 2.07
C MET A 261 -12.30 -12.32 1.11
N ALA A 262 -13.51 -12.62 1.57
CA ALA A 262 -14.56 -13.14 0.70
C ALA A 262 -14.88 -12.16 -0.46
N GLY A 263 -14.94 -10.86 -0.15
CA GLY A 263 -15.10 -9.80 -1.15
C GLY A 263 -13.98 -9.80 -2.18
N ILE A 264 -12.71 -9.80 -1.75
CA ILE A 264 -11.53 -9.83 -2.63
C ILE A 264 -11.45 -11.12 -3.45
N ALA A 265 -11.72 -12.28 -2.84
CA ALA A 265 -11.66 -13.59 -3.49
C ALA A 265 -12.61 -13.69 -4.70
N SER A 266 -13.76 -13.01 -4.65
CA SER A 266 -14.73 -12.96 -5.75
C SER A 266 -14.30 -12.11 -6.95
N LEU A 267 -13.26 -11.29 -6.82
CA LEU A 267 -12.93 -10.28 -7.83
C LEU A 267 -12.34 -10.89 -9.11
N PRO A 268 -12.77 -10.45 -10.31
CA PRO A 268 -12.25 -10.94 -11.58
C PRO A 268 -10.83 -10.41 -11.82
N VAL A 269 -9.96 -11.25 -12.38
CA VAL A 269 -8.57 -10.87 -12.74
C VAL A 269 -8.31 -10.95 -14.25
N LYS A 270 -9.33 -11.34 -15.04
CA LYS A 270 -9.28 -11.43 -16.49
C LYS A 270 -10.31 -10.46 -17.12
N PRO A 271 -10.04 -9.95 -18.33
CA PRO A 271 -8.80 -10.11 -19.08
C PRO A 271 -7.63 -9.32 -18.43
N VAL A 272 -6.39 -9.76 -18.69
CA VAL A 272 -5.19 -9.14 -18.09
C VAL A 272 -4.73 -7.99 -18.98
N TRP A 273 -4.97 -6.77 -18.52
CA TRP A 273 -4.43 -5.56 -19.12
C TRP A 273 -3.25 -5.06 -18.29
N THR A 274 -2.13 -4.76 -18.95
CA THR A 274 -1.11 -3.88 -18.40
C THR A 274 -1.44 -2.44 -18.76
N ALA A 275 -1.02 -1.48 -17.93
CA ALA A 275 -1.27 -0.07 -18.17
C ALA A 275 -0.01 0.75 -17.89
N ALA A 276 0.36 1.62 -18.81
CA ALA A 276 1.39 2.63 -18.63
C ALA A 276 0.71 4.01 -18.57
N VAL A 277 0.96 4.76 -17.50
CA VAL A 277 0.34 6.08 -17.25
C VAL A 277 1.41 7.16 -17.34
N THR A 278 1.16 8.19 -18.14
CA THR A 278 1.96 9.41 -18.21
C THR A 278 1.08 10.64 -17.95
N PRO A 279 1.65 11.84 -17.78
CA PRO A 279 0.84 13.07 -17.69
C PRO A 279 -0.05 13.29 -18.94
N GLU A 280 0.44 12.90 -20.12
CA GLU A 280 -0.19 13.09 -21.43
C GLU A 280 -1.27 12.04 -21.75
N GLY A 281 -1.27 10.89 -21.06
CA GLY A 281 -2.19 9.83 -21.43
C GLY A 281 -1.99 8.50 -20.71
N VAL A 282 -2.72 7.50 -21.18
CA VAL A 282 -2.60 6.13 -20.70
C VAL A 282 -2.63 5.18 -21.88
N ARG A 283 -1.74 4.19 -21.85
CA ARG A 283 -1.68 3.10 -22.82
C ARG A 283 -1.94 1.78 -22.13
N TRP A 284 -2.86 0.99 -22.66
CA TRP A 284 -3.18 -0.34 -22.19
C TRP A 284 -2.78 -1.39 -23.21
N GLU A 285 -2.22 -2.50 -22.74
CA GLU A 285 -1.86 -3.63 -23.59
C GLU A 285 -2.39 -4.95 -23.03
N GLN A 286 -2.78 -5.84 -23.93
CA GLN A 286 -3.16 -7.21 -23.60
C GLN A 286 -2.69 -8.13 -24.72
N ILE A 287 -2.04 -9.23 -24.35
CA ILE A 287 -1.76 -10.32 -25.29
C ILE A 287 -2.92 -11.30 -25.25
N LYS A 288 -3.52 -11.56 -26.41
CA LYS A 288 -4.60 -12.54 -26.59
C LYS A 288 -4.28 -13.44 -27.78
N LYS A 289 -3.87 -14.68 -27.49
CA LYS A 289 -3.36 -15.63 -28.50
C LYS A 289 -2.20 -14.99 -29.27
N GLN A 290 -2.25 -14.99 -30.62
CA GLN A 290 -1.21 -14.45 -31.50
C GLN A 290 -1.37 -12.95 -31.81
N ARG A 291 -2.08 -12.20 -30.96
CA ARG A 291 -2.34 -10.78 -31.18
C ARG A 291 -2.10 -9.97 -29.92
N ARG A 292 -1.56 -8.76 -30.11
CA ARG A 292 -1.53 -7.71 -29.10
C ARG A 292 -2.73 -6.81 -29.34
N LEU A 293 -3.50 -6.55 -28.28
CA LEU A 293 -4.56 -5.56 -28.25
C LEU A 293 -4.00 -4.34 -27.53
N ILE A 294 -4.21 -3.18 -28.11
CA ILE A 294 -3.73 -1.91 -27.60
C ILE A 294 -4.90 -0.96 -27.52
N ALA A 295 -5.02 -0.23 -26.41
CA ALA A 295 -5.85 0.95 -26.31
C ALA A 295 -5.00 2.11 -25.79
N GLU A 296 -5.23 3.30 -26.34
CA GLU A 296 -4.56 4.53 -25.93
C GLU A 296 -5.58 5.61 -25.67
N TRP A 297 -5.34 6.36 -24.60
CA TRP A 297 -6.04 7.58 -24.29
C TRP A 297 -5.03 8.72 -24.20
N GLU A 298 -5.24 9.75 -25.02
CA GLU A 298 -4.42 10.95 -25.10
C GLU A 298 -5.19 12.15 -24.56
N ARG A 299 -4.46 13.00 -23.83
CA ARG A 299 -4.91 14.29 -23.33
C ARG A 299 -4.25 15.37 -24.17
N ILE A 300 -5.00 15.89 -25.12
CA ILE A 300 -4.52 16.92 -26.04
C ILE A 300 -4.53 18.29 -25.34
N SER A 301 -5.55 18.54 -24.51
CA SER A 301 -5.64 19.69 -23.62
C SER A 301 -6.53 19.34 -22.41
N PRO A 302 -6.70 20.23 -21.41
CA PRO A 302 -7.59 19.98 -20.28
C PRO A 302 -9.05 19.67 -20.67
N GLN A 303 -9.49 20.09 -21.86
CA GLN A 303 -10.86 19.90 -22.35
C GLN A 303 -10.95 18.92 -23.53
N LYS A 304 -9.84 18.67 -24.24
CA LYS A 304 -9.81 17.87 -25.47
C LYS A 304 -9.02 16.59 -25.26
N HIS A 305 -9.68 15.48 -25.52
CA HIS A 305 -9.13 14.14 -25.39
C HIS A 305 -9.35 13.33 -26.66
N ARG A 306 -8.54 12.31 -26.86
CA ARG A 306 -8.69 11.36 -27.96
C ARG A 306 -8.40 9.97 -27.44
N TRP A 307 -9.09 8.96 -27.95
CA TRP A 307 -8.71 7.59 -27.68
C TRP A 307 -8.82 6.74 -28.95
N ARG A 308 -8.04 5.67 -28.98
CA ARG A 308 -8.04 4.68 -30.06
C ARG A 308 -7.69 3.32 -29.50
N ALA A 309 -8.24 2.28 -30.11
CA ALA A 309 -7.91 0.90 -29.82
C ALA A 309 -7.77 0.12 -31.11
N TRP A 310 -6.76 -0.73 -31.17
CA TRP A 310 -6.48 -1.59 -32.30
C TRP A 310 -5.89 -2.91 -31.83
N SER A 311 -5.81 -3.86 -32.74
CA SER A 311 -5.10 -5.11 -32.53
C SER A 311 -4.11 -5.34 -33.65
N GLU A 312 -2.89 -5.70 -33.29
CA GLU A 312 -1.80 -6.04 -34.20
C GLU A 312 -1.41 -7.52 -34.02
N PRO A 313 -1.00 -8.22 -35.10
CA PRO A 313 -0.47 -9.58 -34.99
C PRO A 313 0.92 -9.56 -34.31
N LEU A 314 1.24 -10.61 -33.56
CA LEU A 314 2.60 -10.83 -33.03
C LEU A 314 3.58 -11.40 -34.07
N GLY A 315 3.09 -11.70 -35.28
CA GLY A 315 3.85 -12.16 -36.43
C GLY A 315 3.27 -11.57 -37.71
N VAL A 316 3.14 -12.36 -38.76
CA VAL A 316 2.60 -11.89 -40.04
C VAL A 316 1.09 -11.65 -39.96
N GLY A 317 0.63 -10.52 -40.49
CA GLY A 317 -0.79 -10.20 -40.65
C GLY A 317 -1.06 -8.70 -40.66
N GLN A 318 -2.33 -8.32 -40.67
CA GLN A 318 -2.74 -6.90 -40.67
C GLN A 318 -3.24 -6.43 -39.29
N THR A 319 -2.99 -5.15 -39.03
CA THR A 319 -3.59 -4.41 -37.91
C THR A 319 -5.08 -4.18 -38.15
N ARG A 320 -5.88 -4.28 -37.09
CA ARG A 320 -7.33 -4.09 -37.12
C ARG A 320 -7.73 -3.03 -36.11
N ILE A 321 -8.46 -2.01 -36.54
CA ILE A 321 -9.03 -1.00 -35.64
C ILE A 321 -10.19 -1.65 -34.87
N LEU A 322 -10.22 -1.45 -33.55
CA LEU A 322 -11.24 -1.99 -32.66
C LEU A 322 -12.22 -0.91 -32.18
N GLY A 323 -11.77 0.35 -32.13
CA GLY A 323 -12.60 1.50 -31.76
C GLY A 323 -11.75 2.76 -31.64
N ALA A 324 -12.38 3.93 -31.72
CA ALA A 324 -11.73 5.22 -31.50
C ALA A 324 -12.79 6.30 -31.23
N SER A 325 -12.38 7.42 -30.63
CA SER A 325 -13.20 8.61 -30.58
C SER A 325 -13.33 9.25 -31.97
N VAL A 326 -14.50 9.85 -32.24
CA VAL A 326 -14.68 10.70 -33.44
C VAL A 326 -13.99 12.04 -33.20
N GLY A 327 -12.79 12.21 -33.75
CA GLY A 327 -11.96 13.39 -33.51
C GLY A 327 -11.58 13.54 -32.04
N THR A 328 -11.60 14.77 -31.53
CA THR A 328 -11.40 15.06 -30.10
C THR A 328 -12.72 15.16 -29.36
N VAL A 329 -12.81 14.55 -28.17
CA VAL A 329 -13.99 14.55 -27.32
C VAL A 329 -13.66 15.07 -25.91
N GLY A 330 -14.68 15.42 -25.12
CA GLY A 330 -14.49 15.76 -23.70
C GLY A 330 -14.12 14.53 -22.85
N GLN A 331 -13.46 14.76 -21.71
CA GLN A 331 -12.95 13.70 -20.83
C GLN A 331 -14.01 12.66 -20.45
N ARG A 332 -15.20 13.13 -20.02
CA ARG A 332 -16.30 12.25 -19.58
C ARG A 332 -16.74 11.29 -20.69
N LYS A 333 -16.79 11.79 -21.93
CA LYS A 333 -17.15 10.99 -23.12
C LYS A 333 -16.06 9.95 -23.42
N ALA A 334 -14.78 10.36 -23.48
CA ALA A 334 -13.66 9.44 -23.67
C ALA A 334 -13.63 8.31 -22.62
N MET A 335 -13.78 8.66 -21.33
CA MET A 335 -13.81 7.68 -20.24
C MET A 335 -15.03 6.76 -20.29
N SER A 336 -16.17 7.24 -20.81
CA SER A 336 -17.35 6.40 -21.03
C SER A 336 -17.13 5.41 -22.16
N GLU A 337 -16.63 5.86 -23.30
CA GLU A 337 -16.35 5.03 -24.48
C GLU A 337 -15.28 3.98 -24.20
N LEU A 338 -14.21 4.35 -23.48
CA LEU A 338 -13.17 3.40 -23.04
C LEU A 338 -13.72 2.36 -22.07
N ARG A 339 -14.60 2.73 -21.13
CA ARG A 339 -15.27 1.76 -20.25
C ARG A 339 -16.13 0.77 -21.03
N THR A 340 -16.86 1.24 -22.05
CA THR A 340 -17.59 0.36 -22.96
C THR A 340 -16.64 -0.59 -23.70
N PHE A 341 -15.51 -0.09 -24.19
CA PHE A 341 -14.48 -0.91 -24.85
C PHE A 341 -13.92 -2.00 -23.92
N PHE A 342 -13.61 -1.66 -22.66
CA PHE A 342 -13.11 -2.64 -21.69
C PHE A 342 -14.21 -3.55 -21.11
N GLY A 343 -15.49 -3.19 -21.26
CA GLY A 343 -16.63 -3.92 -20.69
C GLY A 343 -16.77 -3.76 -19.18
N THR A 344 -16.52 -2.56 -18.64
CA THR A 344 -16.35 -2.30 -17.18
C THR A 344 -17.23 -1.24 -16.56
#